data_AF-A0A6C0UK47-F1
#
_entry.id   AF-A0A6C0UK47-F1
#
_cell.length_a   1.000
_cell.length_b   1.000
_cell.length_c   1.000
_cell.angle_alpha   90.00
_cell.angle_beta   90.00
_cell.angle_gamma   90.00
#
_symmetry.space_group_name_H-M   'P 1'
#
loop_
_entity.id
_entity.type
_entity.pdbx_description
1 polymer ?
#
loop_
_entity_poly.entity_id
_entity_poly.type
_entity_poly.pdbx_seq_one_letter_code
_entity_poly.pdbx_strand_id
1 'polypeptide(L)'
;MSIWFDVARVASALNVLLLLGLASVWARNYLEIRSKYPLGLLVFAVLLLAENALALYIYLVDPTLRDWFTTDVPAIAWRAMMLLHALETLGLLFLAWITFD
;
A
#
# COMPACT_ATOMS: atom_id res chain seq x y z
N MET A 1 10.75 7.60 -18.82
CA MET A 1 9.92 7.32 -17.64
C MET A 1 10.12 8.46 -16.66
N SER A 2 9.04 9.07 -16.19
CA SER A 2 9.10 10.20 -15.26
C SER A 2 9.53 9.72 -13.88
N ILE A 3 10.48 10.39 -13.20
CA ILE A 3 10.94 10.06 -11.83
C ILE A 3 9.77 9.80 -10.86
N TRP A 4 8.66 10.53 -11.06
CA TRP A 4 7.46 10.41 -10.25
C TRP A 4 6.73 9.06 -10.38
N PHE A 5 6.80 8.43 -11.57
CA PHE A 5 6.24 7.10 -11.81
C PHE A 5 6.99 6.03 -11.01
N ASP A 6 8.33 6.12 -11.02
CA ASP A 6 9.18 5.15 -10.32
C ASP A 6 9.00 5.27 -8.80
N VAL A 7 8.87 6.49 -8.27
CA VAL A 7 8.61 6.72 -6.84
C VAL A 7 7.27 6.11 -6.42
N ALA A 8 6.19 6.36 -7.15
CA ALA A 8 4.87 5.81 -6.83
C ALA A 8 4.89 4.28 -6.83
N ARG A 9 5.52 3.68 -7.84
CA ARG A 9 5.64 2.22 -7.95
C ARG A 9 6.44 1.61 -6.80
N VAL A 10 7.57 2.22 -6.43
CA VAL A 10 8.40 1.75 -5.30
C VAL A 10 7.64 1.91 -3.98
N ALA A 11 6.94 3.02 -3.78
CA ALA A 11 6.13 3.26 -2.58
C ALA A 11 5.01 2.22 -2.44
N SER A 12 4.23 1.96 -3.50
CA SER A 12 3.17 0.94 -3.45
C SER A 12 3.74 -0.46 -3.20
N ALA A 13 4.89 -0.81 -3.80
CA ALA A 13 5.54 -2.09 -3.53
C ALA A 13 6.00 -2.22 -2.07
N LEU A 14 6.55 -1.14 -1.49
CA LEU A 14 6.93 -1.10 -0.08
C LEU A 14 5.70 -1.20 0.84
N ASN A 15 4.61 -0.52 0.51
CA ASN A 15 3.36 -0.60 1.26
C ASN A 15 2.83 -2.04 1.31
N VAL A 16 2.82 -2.74 0.17
CA VAL A 16 2.43 -4.16 0.12
C VAL A 16 3.28 -5.01 1.07
N LEU A 17 4.61 -4.85 1.06
CA LEU A 17 5.51 -5.60 1.93
C LEU A 17 5.27 -5.30 3.42
N LEU A 18 5.13 -4.02 3.77
CA LEU A 18 4.84 -3.60 5.14
C LEU A 18 3.49 -4.15 5.63
N LEU A 19 2.46 -4.06 4.78
CA LEU A 19 1.12 -4.54 5.08
C LEU A 19 1.07 -6.06 5.27
N LEU A 20 1.81 -6.84 4.46
CA LEU A 20 1.94 -8.28 4.66
C LEU A 20 2.59 -8.60 6.02
N GLY A 21 3.66 -7.87 6.39
CA GLY A 21 4.29 -8.01 7.69
C GLY A 21 3.35 -7.68 8.85
N LEU A 22 2.71 -6.51 8.82
CA LEU A 22 1.77 -6.05 9.84
C LEU A 22 0.56 -6.97 9.97
N ALA A 23 -0.06 -7.34 8.85
CA ALA A 23 -1.19 -8.27 8.83
C ALA A 23 -0.80 -9.62 9.46
N SER A 24 0.42 -10.11 9.21
CA SER A 24 0.88 -11.37 9.82
C SER A 24 0.96 -11.30 11.36
N VAL A 25 1.42 -10.17 11.90
CA VAL A 25 1.50 -9.96 13.36
C VAL A 25 0.11 -9.79 13.96
N TRP A 26 -0.74 -8.95 13.37
CA TRP A 26 -2.08 -8.71 13.89
C TRP A 26 -2.98 -9.94 13.78
N ALA A 27 -2.81 -10.78 12.74
CA ALA A 27 -3.46 -12.07 12.65
C ALA A 27 -3.05 -13.00 13.79
N ARG A 28 -1.75 -13.11 14.09
CA ARG A 28 -1.26 -13.90 15.23
C ARG A 28 -1.80 -13.37 16.55
N ASN A 29 -1.72 -12.06 16.78
CA ASN A 29 -2.21 -11.41 17.99
C ASN A 29 -3.73 -11.61 18.16
N TYR A 30 -4.49 -11.60 17.07
CA TYR A 30 -5.93 -11.90 17.13
C TYR A 30 -6.19 -13.35 17.52
N LEU A 31 -5.42 -14.31 17.00
CA LEU A 31 -5.58 -15.72 17.34
C LEU A 31 -5.24 -16.00 18.81
N GLU A 32 -4.25 -15.30 19.36
CA GLU A 32 -3.79 -15.45 20.76
C GLU A 32 -4.68 -14.70 21.75
N ILE A 33 -4.94 -13.40 21.52
CA ILE A 33 -5.59 -12.50 22.48
C ILE A 33 -7.11 -12.46 22.25
N ARG A 34 -7.58 -12.74 21.02
CA ARG A 34 -8.99 -12.68 20.59
C ARG A 34 -9.68 -11.34 20.88
N SER A 35 -8.91 -10.26 20.94
CA SER A 35 -9.41 -8.89 21.09
C SER A 35 -9.92 -8.33 19.77
N LYS A 36 -10.90 -7.42 19.84
CA LYS A 36 -11.42 -6.70 18.66
C LYS A 36 -10.42 -5.70 18.07
N TYR A 37 -9.44 -5.25 18.84
CA TYR A 37 -8.46 -4.26 18.39
C TYR A 37 -7.52 -4.78 17.29
N PRO A 38 -6.77 -5.90 17.47
CA PRO A 38 -5.94 -6.46 16.40
C PRO A 38 -6.77 -6.93 15.20
N LEU A 39 -8.03 -7.34 15.41
CA LEU A 39 -8.94 -7.65 14.30
C LEU A 39 -9.24 -6.41 13.45
N GLY A 40 -9.53 -5.28 14.08
CA GLY A 40 -9.76 -4.01 13.39
C GLY A 40 -8.55 -3.58 12.57
N LEU A 41 -7.34 -3.66 13.14
CA LEU A 41 -6.09 -3.39 12.43
C LEU A 41 -5.84 -4.37 11.29
N LEU A 42 -6.12 -5.67 11.49
CA LEU A 42 -5.98 -6.68 10.44
C LEU A 42 -6.90 -6.40 9.25
N VAL A 43 -8.19 -6.13 9.50
CA VAL A 43 -9.14 -5.79 8.43
C VAL A 43 -8.69 -4.53 7.69
N PHE A 44 -8.25 -3.51 8.43
CA PHE A 44 -7.68 -2.30 7.84
C PHE A 44 -6.48 -2.62 6.94
N ALA A 45 -5.51 -3.42 7.42
CA ALA A 45 -4.35 -3.82 6.60
C ALA A 45 -4.75 -4.59 5.35
N VAL A 46 -5.70 -5.53 5.44
CA VAL A 46 -6.13 -6.33 4.28
C VAL A 46 -6.80 -5.46 3.21
N LEU A 47 -7.63 -4.51 3.61
CA LEU A 47 -8.25 -3.57 2.66
C LEU A 47 -7.21 -2.68 1.98
N LEU A 48 -6.29 -2.12 2.76
CA LEU A 48 -5.20 -1.28 2.24
C LEU A 48 -4.25 -2.09 1.34
N LEU A 49 -4.04 -3.37 1.66
CA LEU A 49 -3.24 -4.29 0.85
C LEU A 49 -3.91 -4.53 -0.49
N ALA A 50 -5.23 -4.71 -0.52
CA ALA A 50 -5.99 -4.86 -1.77
C ALA A 50 -5.89 -3.59 -2.64
N GLU A 51 -5.96 -2.40 -2.03
CA GLU A 51 -5.79 -1.12 -2.72
C GLU A 51 -4.40 -1.00 -3.38
N ASN A 52 -3.33 -1.26 -2.62
CA ASN A 52 -1.97 -1.19 -3.16
C ASN A 52 -1.67 -2.30 -4.18
N ALA A 53 -2.21 -3.51 -3.97
CA ALA A 53 -2.08 -4.59 -4.94
C ALA A 53 -2.79 -4.24 -6.27
N LEU A 54 -3.97 -3.62 -6.21
CA LEU A 54 -4.67 -3.13 -7.39
C LEU A 54 -3.88 -2.02 -8.09
N ALA A 55 -3.29 -1.08 -7.35
CA ALA A 55 -2.41 -0.06 -7.92
C ALA A 55 -1.22 -0.69 -8.66
N LEU A 56 -0.54 -1.66 -8.04
CA LEU A 56 0.56 -2.39 -8.70
C LEU A 56 0.09 -3.18 -9.93
N TYR A 57 -1.09 -3.80 -9.90
CA TYR A 57 -1.67 -4.48 -11.06
C TYR A 57 -1.85 -3.51 -12.24
N ILE A 58 -2.42 -2.33 -11.97
CA ILE A 58 -2.62 -1.27 -12.97
C ILE A 58 -1.27 -0.79 -13.53
N TYR A 59 -0.25 -0.63 -12.68
CA TYR A 59 1.05 -0.09 -13.10
C TYR A 59 1.93 -1.10 -13.84
N LEU A 60 1.81 -2.39 -13.54
CA LEU A 60 2.78 -3.41 -13.98
C LEU A 60 2.20 -4.47 -14.89
N VAL A 61 0.95 -4.89 -14.67
CA VAL A 61 0.41 -6.14 -15.24
C VAL A 61 -0.49 -5.86 -16.42
N ASP A 62 -1.48 -4.97 -16.26
CA ASP A 62 -2.47 -4.71 -17.30
C ASP A 62 -1.90 -3.76 -18.37
N PRO A 63 -1.71 -4.22 -19.63
CA PRO A 63 -1.09 -3.40 -20.66
C PRO A 63 -1.94 -2.19 -21.02
N THR A 64 -3.26 -2.37 -21.11
CA THR A 64 -4.20 -1.31 -21.51
C THR A 64 -4.29 -0.23 -20.45
N LEU A 65 -4.44 -0.63 -19.19
CA LEU A 65 -4.52 0.33 -18.09
C LEU A 65 -3.17 1.02 -17.87
N ARG A 66 -2.06 0.28 -17.91
CA ARG A 66 -0.72 0.87 -17.78
C ARG A 66 -0.48 1.93 -18.85
N ASP A 67 -0.75 1.61 -20.11
CA ASP A 67 -0.49 2.53 -21.22
C ASP A 67 -1.34 3.80 -21.05
N TRP A 68 -2.66 3.65 -20.83
CA TRP A 68 -3.57 4.77 -20.51
C TRP A 68 -3.08 5.61 -19.33
N PHE A 69 -2.60 4.96 -18.26
CA PHE A 69 -2.13 5.62 -17.05
C PHE A 69 -0.87 6.45 -17.33
N THR A 70 -0.01 6.01 -18.26
CA THR A 70 1.19 6.76 -18.65
C THR A 70 0.97 7.83 -19.72
N THR A 71 -0.11 7.75 -20.52
CA THR A 71 -0.35 8.67 -21.64
C THR A 71 -1.42 9.72 -21.37
N ASP A 72 -2.55 9.33 -20.78
CA ASP A 72 -3.77 10.15 -20.76
C ASP A 72 -4.08 10.74 -19.38
N VAL A 73 -3.43 10.25 -18.31
CA VAL A 73 -3.65 10.75 -16.95
C VAL A 73 -2.91 12.08 -16.75
N PRO A 74 -3.61 13.16 -16.35
CA PRO A 74 -2.99 14.45 -16.09
C PRO A 74 -1.91 14.39 -15.00
N ALA A 75 -0.82 15.14 -15.17
CA ALA A 75 0.30 15.16 -14.22
C ALA A 75 -0.08 15.56 -12.78
N ILE A 76 -1.14 16.35 -12.60
CA ILE A 76 -1.66 16.72 -11.29
C ILE A 76 -2.26 15.53 -10.54
N ALA A 77 -3.02 14.67 -11.25
CA ALA A 77 -3.62 13.46 -10.67
C ALA A 77 -2.52 12.47 -10.27
N TRP A 78 -1.50 12.33 -11.12
CA TRP A 78 -0.30 11.55 -10.83
C TRP A 78 0.41 11.96 -9.54
N ARG A 79 0.65 13.26 -9.37
CA ARG A 79 1.32 13.78 -8.18
C ARG A 79 0.49 13.55 -6.92
N ALA A 80 -0.84 13.70 -7.01
CA ALA A 80 -1.74 13.43 -5.90
C ALA A 80 -1.72 11.94 -5.51
N MET A 81 -1.82 11.03 -6.46
CA MET A 81 -1.76 9.57 -6.20
C MET A 81 -0.41 9.15 -5.61
N MET A 82 0.69 9.68 -6.13
CA MET A 82 2.03 9.44 -5.58
C MET A 82 2.17 9.97 -4.15
N LEU A 83 1.64 11.16 -3.86
CA LEU A 83 1.63 11.72 -2.51
C LEU A 83 0.83 10.84 -1.54
N LEU A 84 -0.33 10.32 -1.96
CA LEU A 84 -1.13 9.40 -1.14
C LEU A 84 -0.35 8.14 -0.77
N HIS A 85 0.26 7.46 -1.76
CA HIS A 85 1.05 6.27 -1.47
C HIS A 85 2.27 6.56 -0.59
N ALA A 86 2.92 7.70 -0.77
CA ALA A 86 4.06 8.09 0.08
C ALA A 86 3.65 8.39 1.53
N LEU A 87 2.53 9.11 1.73
CA LEU A 87 1.97 9.35 3.07
C LEU A 87 1.54 8.04 3.73
N GLU A 88 0.95 7.14 2.96
CA GLU A 88 0.61 5.79 3.40
C GLU A 88 1.86 5.02 3.83
N THR A 89 2.94 5.04 3.04
CA THR A 89 4.23 4.43 3.42
C THR A 89 4.73 4.95 4.76
N LEU A 90 4.69 6.27 4.99
CA LEU A 90 5.10 6.86 6.25
C LEU A 90 4.23 6.37 7.42
N GLY A 91 2.91 6.30 7.22
CA GLY A 91 1.99 5.76 8.21
C GLY A 91 2.26 4.28 8.53
N LEU A 92 2.51 3.46 7.50
CA LEU A 92 2.82 2.04 7.65
C LEU A 92 4.17 1.80 8.30
N LEU A 93 5.19 2.62 8.01
CA LEU A 93 6.48 2.56 8.68
C LEU A 93 6.34 2.88 10.17
N PHE A 94 5.53 3.89 10.52
CA PHE A 94 5.23 4.19 11.91
C PHE A 94 4.50 3.02 12.59
N LEU A 95 3.49 2.44 11.95
CA LEU A 95 2.77 1.27 12.46
C LEU A 95 3.69 0.05 12.60
N ALA A 96 4.58 -0.18 11.65
CA ALA A 96 5.57 -1.25 11.70
C ALA A 96 6.54 -1.05 12.86
N TRP A 97 7.04 0.18 13.06
CA TRP A 97 7.91 0.51 14.17
C TRP A 97 7.24 0.19 15.52
N ILE A 98 6.01 0.66 15.76
CA ILE A 98 5.32 0.38 17.04
C ILE A 98 4.87 -1.08 17.20
N THR A 99 4.75 -1.84 16.10
CA THR A 99 4.26 -3.23 16.14
C THR A 99 5.41 -4.22 16.31
N PHE A 100 6.60 -3.88 15.82
CA PHE A 100 7.79 -4.73 15.88
C PHE A 100 8.76 -4.37 17.01
N ASP A 101 8.59 -3.22 17.67
CA ASP A 101 9.24 -2.88 18.94
C ASP A 101 8.77 -3.81 20.07
#